data_AF-A0A0N0GLB7-F1
#
_entry.id   AF-A0A0N0GLB7-F1
#
_cell.length_a   1.000
_cell.length_b   1.000
_cell.length_c   1.000
_cell.angle_alpha   90.00
_cell.angle_beta   90.00
_cell.angle_gamma   90.00
#
_symmetry.space_group_name_H-M   'P 1'
#
loop_
_entity.id
_entity.type
_entity.pdbx_description
1 polymer ?
#
loop_
_entity_poly.entity_id
_entity_poly.type
_entity_poly.pdbx_seq_one_letter_code
_entity_poly.pdbx_strand_id
1 'polypeptide(L)'
;MGPSSGSGRCGPHFNGQSLINNVAWQAMSAPLAWTWANGARWQRAGDAVGRTASISMGDASKVYSYDNVGNVTDIVDSAHPQFAGSYRYDNMDRLTTTSIAGTGSWSYTYDANGNRTASATTPFVYSTTSNRPNSITASPVVYFGYDAAGNQTSRGGATFVYDNVGRMVKTTEGSTVLGTYTYNAIGQRMQKTVSGVVTRLVYDEAGHILGEYDGTGKMVQETVYLGDWPVATMRLNSAATAVAYYVWPDHLGSPKQVTDLPPTRWGGVGKPTPSDRP
;
A
#
# COMPACT_ATOMS: atom_id res chain seq x y z
N MET A 1 -23.83 -33.81 25.45
CA MET A 1 -23.93 -32.40 25.02
C MET A 1 -22.63 -32.07 24.28
N GLY A 2 -22.59 -32.31 22.97
CA GLY A 2 -21.46 -31.90 22.14
C GLY A 2 -21.69 -30.46 21.65
N PRO A 3 -20.67 -29.59 21.61
CA PRO A 3 -20.85 -28.26 21.10
C PRO A 3 -21.15 -28.33 19.60
N SER A 4 -22.32 -27.82 19.22
CA SER A 4 -22.74 -27.61 17.84
C SER A 4 -21.78 -26.64 17.16
N SER A 5 -21.14 -27.08 16.07
CA SER A 5 -20.43 -26.21 15.14
C SER A 5 -21.44 -25.30 14.45
N GLY A 6 -21.66 -24.10 15.00
CA GLY A 6 -22.43 -23.04 14.35
C GLY A 6 -21.66 -22.48 13.16
N SER A 7 -21.84 -23.07 11.99
CA SER A 7 -21.54 -22.45 10.70
C SER A 7 -22.53 -21.32 10.47
N GLY A 8 -22.19 -20.11 10.92
CA GLY A 8 -23.17 -19.02 10.97
C GLY A 8 -22.56 -17.63 10.99
N ARG A 9 -21.63 -17.35 10.07
CA ARG A 9 -21.39 -15.98 9.60
C ARG A 9 -21.25 -16.05 8.09
N CYS A 10 -22.26 -15.56 7.38
CA CYS A 10 -22.18 -15.40 5.93
C CYS A 10 -21.00 -14.46 5.64
N GLY A 11 -19.95 -14.99 4.99
CA GLY A 11 -18.86 -14.16 4.48
C GLY A 11 -19.34 -13.18 3.42
N PRO A 12 -18.49 -12.30 2.88
CA PRO A 12 -18.87 -11.48 1.73
C PRO A 12 -19.21 -12.39 0.53
N HIS A 13 -20.31 -12.08 -0.16
CA HIS A 13 -20.78 -12.81 -1.34
C HIS A 13 -20.79 -11.89 -2.57
N PHE A 14 -20.60 -12.46 -3.75
CA PHE A 14 -20.73 -11.80 -5.04
C PHE A 14 -21.53 -12.70 -5.98
N ASN A 15 -22.61 -12.16 -6.58
CA ASN A 15 -23.55 -12.92 -7.42
C ASN A 15 -24.05 -14.23 -6.78
N GLY A 16 -24.33 -14.21 -5.47
CA GLY A 16 -24.80 -15.37 -4.71
C GLY A 16 -23.72 -16.40 -4.37
N GLN A 17 -22.45 -16.17 -4.74
CA GLN A 17 -21.32 -17.02 -4.40
C GLN A 17 -20.47 -16.39 -3.29
N SER A 18 -20.08 -17.18 -2.30
CA SER A 18 -19.18 -16.69 -1.24
C SER A 18 -17.81 -16.35 -1.81
N LEU A 19 -17.27 -15.16 -1.50
CA LEU A 19 -15.94 -14.73 -1.94
C LEU A 19 -14.83 -15.38 -1.10
N ILE A 20 -15.07 -15.55 0.21
CA ILE A 20 -14.15 -16.17 1.15
C ILE A 20 -14.89 -17.10 2.13
N ASN A 21 -14.22 -18.18 2.51
CA ASN A 21 -14.68 -19.18 3.47
C ASN A 21 -13.54 -19.53 4.43
N ASN A 22 -13.82 -20.35 5.45
CA ASN A 22 -12.82 -20.90 6.38
C ASN A 22 -11.91 -19.84 7.02
N VAL A 23 -12.49 -18.70 7.43
CA VAL A 23 -11.72 -17.62 8.06
C VAL A 23 -11.26 -18.06 9.46
N ALA A 24 -9.95 -18.06 9.69
CA ALA A 24 -9.33 -18.29 10.99
C ALA A 24 -8.83 -16.97 11.57
N TRP A 25 -8.92 -16.82 12.89
CA TRP A 25 -8.54 -15.59 13.61
C TRP A 25 -7.53 -15.92 14.70
N GLN A 26 -6.59 -15.01 14.94
CA GLN A 26 -5.88 -14.94 16.22
C GLN A 26 -6.76 -14.12 17.18
N ALA A 27 -6.69 -14.37 18.49
CA ALA A 27 -7.53 -13.68 19.48
C ALA A 27 -7.58 -12.16 19.21
N MET A 28 -8.76 -11.68 18.80
CA MET A 28 -9.19 -10.30 18.52
C MET A 28 -8.32 -9.37 17.63
N SER A 29 -7.19 -9.82 17.05
CA SER A 29 -6.22 -8.84 16.49
C SER A 29 -5.92 -8.91 14.99
N ALA A 30 -6.18 -10.03 14.28
CA ALA A 30 -6.06 -10.13 12.80
C ALA A 30 -6.53 -11.51 12.30
N PRO A 31 -6.97 -11.64 11.02
CA PRO A 31 -7.17 -12.93 10.39
C PRO A 31 -5.83 -13.69 10.26
N LEU A 32 -5.84 -14.97 10.59
CA LEU A 32 -4.73 -15.91 10.40
C LEU A 32 -4.82 -16.66 9.08
N ALA A 33 -6.02 -16.88 8.56
CA ALA A 33 -6.21 -17.52 7.27
C ALA A 33 -7.59 -17.24 6.71
N TRP A 34 -7.73 -17.38 5.39
CA TRP A 34 -9.00 -17.54 4.71
C TRP A 34 -8.81 -18.32 3.42
N THR A 35 -9.88 -18.87 2.88
CA THR A 35 -9.90 -19.59 1.60
C THR A 35 -10.84 -18.88 0.64
N TRP A 36 -10.36 -18.46 -0.51
CA TRP A 36 -11.20 -17.87 -1.54
C TRP A 36 -12.08 -18.91 -2.24
N ALA A 37 -13.12 -18.46 -2.95
CA ALA A 37 -14.02 -19.33 -3.68
C ALA A 37 -13.33 -20.22 -4.73
N ASN A 38 -12.19 -19.76 -5.27
CA ASN A 38 -11.34 -20.56 -6.18
C ASN A 38 -10.53 -21.66 -5.49
N GLY A 39 -10.69 -21.86 -4.17
CA GLY A 39 -9.96 -22.84 -3.38
C GLY A 39 -8.56 -22.39 -2.95
N ALA A 40 -8.06 -21.28 -3.47
CA ALA A 40 -6.78 -20.73 -3.02
C ALA A 40 -6.87 -20.25 -1.57
N ARG A 41 -5.76 -20.35 -0.84
CA ARG A 41 -5.71 -20.05 0.59
C ARG A 41 -4.62 -19.03 0.88
N TRP A 42 -4.97 -18.00 1.65
CA TRP A 42 -4.01 -17.13 2.30
C TRP A 42 -3.88 -17.56 3.75
N GLN A 43 -2.66 -17.60 4.27
CA GLN A 43 -2.41 -17.96 5.65
C GLN A 43 -1.18 -17.25 6.19
N ARG A 44 -1.30 -16.72 7.41
CA ARG A 44 -0.26 -16.09 8.20
C ARG A 44 0.09 -16.97 9.39
N ALA A 45 1.38 -17.15 9.65
CA ALA A 45 1.89 -17.75 10.88
C ALA A 45 2.68 -16.72 11.68
N GLY A 46 2.51 -16.75 13.00
CA GLY A 46 3.26 -15.92 13.94
C GLY A 46 4.53 -16.61 14.44
N ASP A 47 5.52 -15.84 14.90
CA ASP A 47 6.60 -16.33 15.74
C ASP A 47 6.17 -16.45 17.22
N ALA A 48 7.09 -16.86 18.10
CA ALA A 48 6.80 -17.06 19.52
C ALA A 48 6.34 -15.79 20.26
N VAL A 49 6.57 -14.61 19.70
CA VAL A 49 6.16 -13.31 20.26
C VAL A 49 4.99 -12.68 19.47
N GLY A 50 4.41 -13.40 18.52
CA GLY A 50 3.21 -13.00 17.77
C GLY A 50 3.45 -12.16 16.52
N ARG A 51 4.70 -11.90 16.14
CA ARG A 51 5.06 -11.19 14.88
C ARG A 51 4.88 -12.13 13.70
N THR A 52 4.62 -11.61 12.51
CA THR A 52 4.41 -12.44 11.30
C THR A 52 5.68 -13.17 10.88
N ALA A 53 5.79 -14.48 11.13
CA ALA A 53 6.93 -15.28 10.69
C ALA A 53 6.81 -15.69 9.21
N SER A 54 5.61 -15.96 8.73
CA SER A 54 5.39 -16.32 7.33
C SER A 54 3.99 -15.99 6.82
N ILE A 55 3.90 -15.83 5.50
CA ILE A 55 2.64 -15.71 4.76
C ILE A 55 2.68 -16.65 3.56
N SER A 56 1.75 -17.59 3.53
CA SER A 56 1.48 -18.42 2.36
C SER A 56 0.50 -17.70 1.43
N MET A 57 0.92 -17.56 0.17
CA MET A 57 0.17 -16.95 -0.92
C MET A 57 -0.11 -17.96 -2.04
N GLY A 58 -0.64 -19.13 -1.67
CA GLY A 58 -0.90 -20.21 -2.62
C GLY A 58 0.39 -20.95 -3.01
N ASP A 59 0.96 -20.63 -4.16
CA ASP A 59 2.21 -21.26 -4.66
C ASP A 59 3.48 -20.57 -4.12
N ALA A 60 3.35 -19.40 -3.50
CA ALA A 60 4.45 -18.68 -2.88
C ALA A 60 4.33 -18.71 -1.36
N SER A 61 5.46 -18.60 -0.67
CA SER A 61 5.51 -18.39 0.77
C SER A 61 6.56 -17.35 1.07
N LYS A 62 6.17 -16.25 1.72
CA LYS A 62 7.11 -15.26 2.23
C LYS A 62 7.46 -15.59 3.67
N VAL A 63 8.75 -15.70 3.97
CA VAL A 63 9.27 -15.92 5.32
C VAL A 63 10.01 -14.66 5.76
N TYR A 64 9.73 -14.22 6.97
CA TYR A 64 10.25 -12.98 7.54
C TYR A 64 11.25 -13.30 8.65
N SER A 65 12.43 -12.69 8.55
CA SER A 65 13.42 -12.68 9.62
C SER A 65 13.42 -11.33 10.31
N TYR A 66 13.72 -11.34 11.61
CA TYR A 66 13.72 -10.15 12.44
C TYR A 66 15.02 -10.05 13.23
N ASP A 67 15.48 -8.83 13.48
CA ASP A 67 16.48 -8.58 14.51
C ASP A 67 15.85 -8.61 15.93
N ASN A 68 16.67 -8.37 16.94
CA ASN A 68 16.27 -8.45 18.35
C ASN A 68 15.27 -7.37 18.76
N VAL A 69 15.19 -6.25 18.03
CA VAL A 69 14.26 -5.14 18.31
C VAL A 69 13.02 -5.20 17.41
N GLY A 70 12.99 -6.12 16.45
CA GLY A 70 11.83 -6.42 15.62
C GLY A 70 11.82 -5.76 14.26
N ASN A 71 12.94 -5.21 13.80
CA ASN A 71 13.05 -4.80 12.40
C ASN A 71 13.14 -6.03 11.49
N VAL A 72 12.44 -6.01 10.36
CA VAL A 72 12.53 -7.07 9.34
C VAL A 72 13.91 -7.04 8.71
N THR A 73 14.73 -8.08 8.86
CA THR A 73 16.07 -8.13 8.25
C THR A 73 16.06 -8.79 6.88
N ASP A 74 15.17 -9.76 6.66
CA ASP A 74 15.10 -10.51 5.42
C ASP A 74 13.65 -10.94 5.14
N ILE A 75 13.30 -10.93 3.86
CA ILE A 75 12.06 -11.49 3.33
C ILE A 75 12.45 -12.49 2.25
N VAL A 76 12.23 -13.77 2.48
CA VAL A 76 12.56 -14.84 1.55
C VAL A 76 11.29 -15.36 0.89
N ASP A 77 11.32 -15.52 -0.43
CA ASP A 77 10.27 -16.16 -1.22
C ASP A 77 10.92 -17.29 -2.03
N SER A 78 10.78 -18.54 -1.58
CA SER A 78 11.47 -19.67 -2.20
C SER A 78 10.95 -20.00 -3.59
N ALA A 79 9.68 -19.72 -3.86
CA ALA A 79 9.07 -19.89 -5.18
C ALA A 79 9.52 -18.78 -6.15
N HIS A 80 9.86 -17.60 -5.62
CA HIS A 80 10.28 -16.44 -6.39
C HIS A 80 11.52 -15.77 -5.78
N PRO A 81 12.69 -16.44 -5.81
CA PRO A 81 13.90 -15.95 -5.14
C PRO A 81 14.38 -14.60 -5.67
N GLN A 82 14.01 -14.20 -6.90
CA GLN A 82 14.25 -12.87 -7.45
C GLN A 82 13.57 -11.74 -6.67
N PHE A 83 12.55 -12.05 -5.86
CA PHE A 83 11.88 -11.09 -4.99
C PHE A 83 12.35 -11.16 -3.53
N ALA A 84 13.36 -11.99 -3.23
CA ALA A 84 13.96 -12.03 -1.90
C ALA A 84 14.63 -10.69 -1.59
N GLY A 85 14.36 -10.17 -0.40
CA GLY A 85 14.84 -8.87 0.07
C GLY A 85 15.65 -9.01 1.35
N SER A 86 16.68 -8.17 1.49
CA SER A 86 17.42 -7.99 2.73
C SER A 86 17.49 -6.50 3.10
N TYR A 87 17.36 -6.22 4.38
CA TYR A 87 17.22 -4.88 4.95
C TYR A 87 18.21 -4.72 6.10
N ARG A 88 18.89 -3.57 6.13
CA ARG A 88 19.87 -3.24 7.16
C ARG A 88 19.53 -1.91 7.79
N TYR A 89 19.87 -1.78 9.06
CA TYR A 89 19.51 -0.65 9.90
C TYR A 89 20.75 -0.08 10.58
N ASP A 90 20.72 1.21 10.90
CA ASP A 90 21.67 1.78 11.85
C ASP A 90 21.23 1.53 13.30
N ASN A 91 22.00 2.05 14.26
CA ASN A 91 21.72 1.90 15.69
C ASN A 91 20.49 2.68 16.19
N MET A 92 19.83 3.47 15.32
CA MET A 92 18.60 4.19 15.60
C MET A 92 17.39 3.56 14.87
N ASP A 93 17.52 2.32 14.42
CA ASP A 93 16.49 1.58 13.67
C ASP A 93 16.05 2.29 12.38
N ARG A 94 16.97 3.03 11.75
CA ARG A 94 16.74 3.66 10.44
C ARG A 94 17.29 2.77 9.35
N LEU A 95 16.47 2.51 8.33
CA LEU A 95 16.84 1.67 7.19
C LEU A 95 18.00 2.30 6.43
N THR A 96 19.15 1.64 6.40
CA THR A 96 20.39 2.08 5.73
C THR A 96 20.61 1.38 4.40
N THR A 97 20.10 0.16 4.24
CA THR A 97 20.23 -0.59 2.98
C THR A 97 19.00 -1.44 2.73
N THR A 98 18.55 -1.46 1.49
CA THR A 98 17.61 -2.45 0.95
C THR A 98 18.25 -3.12 -0.25
N SER A 99 18.28 -4.45 -0.28
CA SER A 99 18.73 -5.23 -1.44
C SER A 99 17.67 -6.23 -1.84
N ILE A 100 17.20 -6.15 -3.08
CA ILE A 100 16.26 -7.10 -3.69
C ILE A 100 16.98 -7.89 -4.77
N ALA A 101 17.00 -9.22 -4.67
CA ALA A 101 17.85 -10.10 -5.46
C ALA A 101 17.72 -9.87 -6.99
N GLY A 102 16.51 -9.70 -7.50
CA GLY A 102 16.23 -9.49 -8.92
C GLY A 102 16.16 -8.03 -9.36
N THR A 103 16.40 -7.06 -8.48
CA THR A 103 16.22 -5.63 -8.81
C THR A 103 17.43 -4.76 -8.50
N GLY A 104 18.17 -5.06 -7.42
CA GLY A 104 19.37 -4.32 -7.03
C GLY A 104 19.37 -3.89 -5.58
N SER A 105 20.30 -2.99 -5.24
CA SER A 105 20.51 -2.50 -3.88
C SER A 105 20.45 -0.97 -3.84
N TRP A 106 19.88 -0.43 -2.76
CA TRP A 106 19.80 0.99 -2.47
C TRP A 106 20.27 1.24 -1.06
N SER A 107 21.15 2.23 -0.92
CA SER A 107 21.60 2.73 0.38
C SER A 107 20.85 4.00 0.76
N TYR A 108 20.78 4.29 2.05
CA TYR A 108 20.18 5.50 2.59
C TYR A 108 21.09 6.09 3.65
N THR A 109 21.27 7.41 3.61
CA THR A 109 22.04 8.14 4.62
C THR A 109 21.15 9.16 5.31
N TYR A 110 21.52 9.49 6.55
CA TYR A 110 20.76 10.40 7.39
C TYR A 110 21.69 11.39 8.06
N ASP A 111 21.19 12.59 8.35
CA ASP A 111 21.85 13.54 9.24
C ASP A 111 21.54 13.24 10.73
N ALA A 112 22.09 14.08 11.61
CA ALA A 112 21.89 13.98 13.06
C ALA A 112 20.44 14.27 13.50
N ASN A 113 19.68 15.00 12.68
CA ASN A 113 18.27 15.33 12.92
C ASN A 113 17.32 14.24 12.42
N GLY A 114 17.85 13.17 11.79
CA GLY A 114 17.06 12.08 11.23
C GLY A 114 16.56 12.33 9.81
N ASN A 115 16.98 13.43 9.18
CA ASN A 115 16.62 13.73 7.80
C ASN A 115 17.39 12.81 6.85
N ARG A 116 16.69 12.21 5.87
CA ARG A 116 17.33 11.35 4.87
C ARG A 116 18.10 12.19 3.85
N THR A 117 19.42 12.22 3.97
CA THR A 117 20.33 13.01 3.11
C THR A 117 20.62 12.35 1.76
N ALA A 118 20.38 11.05 1.60
CA ALA A 118 20.46 10.39 0.29
C ALA A 118 19.52 9.19 0.19
N SER A 119 19.04 8.93 -1.03
CA SER A 119 18.39 7.68 -1.42
C SER A 119 19.13 7.12 -2.63
N ALA A 120 19.93 6.08 -2.40
CA ALA A 120 20.98 5.61 -3.30
C ALA A 120 21.84 6.79 -3.81
N THR A 121 21.89 7.01 -5.11
CA THR A 121 22.68 8.08 -5.73
C THR A 121 21.94 9.43 -5.79
N THR A 122 20.79 9.56 -5.12
CA THR A 122 19.96 10.78 -5.11
C THR A 122 20.15 11.56 -3.80
N PRO A 123 21.05 12.54 -3.74
CA PRO A 123 21.27 13.38 -2.56
C PRO A 123 20.14 14.39 -2.35
N PHE A 124 19.80 14.65 -1.09
CA PHE A 124 18.88 15.67 -0.64
C PHE A 124 19.65 16.73 0.16
N VAL A 125 19.38 18.00 -0.13
CA VAL A 125 19.91 19.13 0.63
C VAL A 125 18.79 19.72 1.47
N TYR A 126 19.02 19.89 2.77
CA TYR A 126 18.04 20.41 3.71
C TYR A 126 18.30 21.87 4.08
N SER A 127 17.26 22.57 4.49
CA SER A 127 17.39 23.89 5.09
C SER A 127 18.18 23.82 6.40
N THR A 128 19.00 24.83 6.67
CA THR A 128 19.75 24.92 7.94
C THR A 128 18.87 25.25 9.14
N THR A 129 17.63 25.69 8.91
CA THR A 129 16.68 26.12 9.94
C THR A 129 15.45 25.22 10.04
N SER A 130 15.37 24.15 9.24
CA SER A 130 14.22 23.22 9.28
C SER A 130 14.54 21.85 8.69
N ASN A 131 13.75 20.84 9.06
CA ASN A 131 13.84 19.48 8.51
C ASN A 131 13.20 19.32 7.11
N ARG A 132 13.12 20.41 6.33
CA ARG A 132 12.54 20.40 4.98
C ARG A 132 13.67 20.35 3.94
N PRO A 133 13.60 19.43 2.95
CA PRO A 133 14.57 19.42 1.87
C PRO A 133 14.35 20.64 0.98
N ASN A 134 15.40 21.37 0.65
CA ASN A 134 15.39 22.48 -0.31
C ASN A 134 15.56 21.99 -1.75
N SER A 135 16.33 20.92 -1.95
CA SER A 135 16.56 20.36 -3.29
C SER A 135 17.04 18.92 -3.29
N ILE A 136 16.95 18.30 -4.46
CA ILE A 136 17.73 17.13 -4.86
C ILE A 136 18.83 17.61 -5.80
N THR A 137 20.09 17.29 -5.52
CA THR A 137 21.25 17.75 -6.32
C THR A 137 21.75 16.73 -7.35
N ALA A 138 21.05 15.60 -7.51
CA ALA A 138 21.22 14.75 -8.69
C ALA A 138 20.84 15.54 -9.97
N SER A 139 21.38 15.16 -11.12
CA SER A 139 21.07 15.82 -12.40
C SER A 139 19.78 15.27 -13.02
N PRO A 140 18.81 16.11 -13.43
CA PRO A 140 18.75 17.55 -13.22
C PRO A 140 18.40 17.91 -11.77
N VAL A 141 18.91 19.05 -11.29
CA VAL A 141 18.63 19.54 -9.93
C VAL A 141 17.14 19.84 -9.80
N VAL A 142 16.51 19.32 -8.74
CA VAL A 142 15.09 19.53 -8.45
C VAL A 142 14.98 20.37 -7.18
N TYR A 143 14.40 21.56 -7.28
CA TYR A 143 14.12 22.42 -6.13
C TYR A 143 12.73 22.18 -5.55
N PHE A 144 12.59 22.43 -4.26
CA PHE A 144 11.34 22.38 -3.52
C PHE A 144 11.00 23.75 -2.94
N GLY A 145 9.73 24.13 -2.97
CA GLY A 145 9.19 25.33 -2.34
C GLY A 145 8.16 24.97 -1.28
N TYR A 146 8.02 25.81 -0.25
CA TYR A 146 7.08 25.60 0.86
C TYR A 146 6.40 26.91 1.23
N ASP A 147 5.17 26.82 1.74
CA ASP A 147 4.52 27.94 2.44
C ASP A 147 4.94 28.01 3.93
N ALA A 148 4.43 29.01 4.64
CA ALA A 148 4.71 29.22 6.06
C ALA A 148 4.15 28.10 6.95
N ALA A 149 3.05 27.46 6.56
CA ALA A 149 2.48 26.30 7.26
C ALA A 149 3.30 25.02 7.03
N GLY A 150 4.11 24.99 5.96
CA GLY A 150 4.96 23.87 5.59
C GLY A 150 4.45 22.97 4.50
N ASN A 151 3.37 23.37 3.83
CA ASN A 151 2.91 22.64 2.65
C ASN A 151 3.90 22.86 1.52
N GLN A 152 4.29 21.78 0.83
CA GLN A 152 5.18 21.88 -0.33
C GLN A 152 4.41 22.51 -1.49
N THR A 153 4.74 23.74 -1.87
CA THR A 153 4.06 24.52 -2.92
C THR A 153 4.68 24.36 -4.29
N SER A 154 5.91 23.83 -4.38
CA SER A 154 6.52 23.50 -5.67
C SER A 154 7.52 22.35 -5.61
N ARG A 155 7.70 21.67 -6.75
CA ARG A 155 8.72 20.64 -6.97
C ARG A 155 9.07 20.54 -8.44
N GLY A 156 10.31 20.90 -8.81
CA GLY A 156 10.84 20.62 -10.15
C GLY A 156 9.97 21.12 -11.31
N GLY A 157 9.35 22.30 -11.17
CA GLY A 157 8.44 22.88 -12.17
C GLY A 157 6.95 22.66 -11.88
N ALA A 158 6.60 21.65 -11.11
CA ALA A 158 5.23 21.48 -10.62
C ALA A 158 4.92 22.46 -9.48
N THR A 159 3.69 22.95 -9.43
CA THR A 159 3.16 23.76 -8.31
C THR A 159 1.96 23.07 -7.68
N PHE A 160 1.79 23.30 -6.37
CA PHE A 160 0.75 22.68 -5.56
C PHE A 160 -0.01 23.75 -4.78
N VAL A 161 -1.33 23.69 -4.85
CA VAL A 161 -2.24 24.59 -4.14
C VAL A 161 -2.98 23.81 -3.09
N TYR A 162 -3.09 24.39 -1.89
CA TYR A 162 -3.72 23.80 -0.73
C TYR A 162 -4.93 24.64 -0.30
N ASP A 163 -5.92 24.00 0.32
CA ASP A 163 -6.98 24.71 1.02
C ASP A 163 -6.50 25.23 2.40
N ASN A 164 -7.37 25.94 3.11
CA ASN A 164 -7.04 26.57 4.40
C ASN A 164 -6.70 25.57 5.51
N VAL A 165 -6.96 24.27 5.33
CA VAL A 165 -6.62 23.22 6.29
C VAL A 165 -5.45 22.35 5.82
N GLY A 166 -4.72 22.80 4.79
CA GLY A 166 -3.49 22.15 4.33
C GLY A 166 -3.69 20.92 3.43
N ARG A 167 -4.87 20.75 2.82
CA ARG A 167 -5.12 19.64 1.87
C ARG A 167 -4.87 20.11 0.44
N MET A 168 -4.08 19.35 -0.33
CA MET A 168 -3.77 19.70 -1.72
C MET A 168 -5.02 19.62 -2.60
N VAL A 169 -5.45 20.74 -3.18
CA VAL A 169 -6.66 20.84 -4.03
C VAL A 169 -6.35 20.96 -5.51
N LYS A 170 -5.14 21.34 -5.88
CA LYS A 170 -4.73 21.48 -7.28
C LYS A 170 -3.22 21.29 -7.44
N THR A 171 -2.83 20.67 -8.55
CA THR A 171 -1.45 20.60 -9.01
C THR A 171 -1.34 21.05 -10.47
N THR A 172 -0.32 21.83 -10.79
CA THR A 172 -0.06 22.31 -12.17
C THR A 172 1.41 22.15 -12.54
N GLU A 173 1.70 22.16 -13.83
CA GLU A 173 3.04 22.36 -14.38
C GLU A 173 2.94 23.46 -15.44
N GLY A 174 3.56 24.61 -15.16
CA GLY A 174 3.26 25.84 -15.89
C GLY A 174 1.76 26.18 -15.82
N SER A 175 1.14 26.42 -16.98
CA SER A 175 -0.30 26.68 -17.11
C SER A 175 -1.16 25.40 -17.15
N THR A 176 -0.54 24.22 -17.29
CA THR A 176 -1.25 22.95 -17.43
C THR A 176 -1.69 22.43 -16.07
N VAL A 177 -2.99 22.16 -15.92
CA VAL A 177 -3.53 21.51 -14.71
C VAL A 177 -3.27 20.01 -14.80
N LEU A 178 -2.40 19.50 -13.94
CA LEU A 178 -2.09 18.06 -13.85
C LEU A 178 -3.17 17.33 -13.06
N GLY A 179 -3.77 18.01 -12.08
CA GLY A 179 -4.95 17.48 -11.40
C GLY A 179 -5.59 18.42 -10.39
N THR A 180 -6.84 18.10 -10.03
CA THR A 180 -7.63 18.76 -9.00
C THR A 180 -8.26 17.73 -8.06
N TYR A 181 -8.46 18.12 -6.80
CA TYR A 181 -8.92 17.22 -5.74
C TYR A 181 -9.98 17.91 -4.87
N THR A 182 -10.98 17.14 -4.47
CA THR A 182 -11.99 17.56 -3.49
C THR A 182 -12.05 16.58 -2.33
N TYR A 183 -12.46 17.07 -1.17
CA TYR A 183 -12.41 16.33 0.10
C TYR A 183 -13.74 16.47 0.84
N ASN A 184 -14.11 15.42 1.59
CA ASN A 184 -15.23 15.50 2.52
C ASN A 184 -14.85 16.27 3.79
N ALA A 185 -15.81 16.40 4.72
CA ALA A 185 -15.63 17.15 5.96
C ALA A 185 -14.55 16.55 6.88
N ILE A 186 -14.30 15.24 6.83
CA ILE A 186 -13.29 14.56 7.64
C ILE A 186 -11.93 14.41 6.92
N GLY A 187 -11.75 15.04 5.76
CA GLY A 187 -10.46 15.09 5.06
C GLY A 187 -10.18 13.94 4.10
N GLN A 188 -11.13 13.04 3.86
CA GLN A 188 -10.98 11.99 2.84
C GLN A 188 -11.25 12.58 1.45
N ARG A 189 -10.44 12.20 0.46
CA ARG A 189 -10.59 12.67 -0.91
C ARG A 189 -11.82 12.05 -1.56
N MET A 190 -12.81 12.85 -1.94
CA MET A 190 -14.02 12.36 -2.61
C MET A 190 -13.89 12.30 -4.13
N GLN A 191 -13.08 13.19 -4.72
CA GLN A 191 -12.88 13.23 -6.17
C GLN A 191 -11.44 13.62 -6.49
N LYS A 192 -10.91 13.02 -7.55
CA LYS A 192 -9.72 13.48 -8.27
C LYS A 192 -10.09 13.69 -9.73
N THR A 193 -9.57 14.73 -10.35
CA THR A 193 -9.51 14.87 -11.81
C THR A 193 -8.05 14.91 -12.19
N VAL A 194 -7.55 13.91 -12.91
CA VAL A 194 -6.12 13.82 -13.32
C VAL A 194 -6.08 13.65 -14.82
N SER A 195 -5.35 14.52 -15.51
CA SER A 195 -5.30 14.53 -16.99
C SER A 195 -6.69 14.50 -17.65
N GLY A 196 -7.66 15.22 -17.06
CA GLY A 196 -9.06 15.27 -17.52
C GLY A 196 -9.94 14.09 -17.10
N VAL A 197 -9.37 13.02 -16.53
CA VAL A 197 -10.13 11.85 -16.06
C VAL A 197 -10.62 12.07 -14.64
N VAL A 198 -11.94 12.04 -14.47
CA VAL A 198 -12.59 12.14 -13.16
C VAL A 198 -12.69 10.75 -12.52
N THR A 199 -12.27 10.65 -11.27
CA THR A 199 -12.49 9.49 -10.41
C THR A 199 -13.07 9.95 -9.07
N ARG A 200 -14.17 9.33 -8.67
CA ARG A 200 -14.82 9.51 -7.36
C ARG A 200 -14.46 8.35 -6.45
N LEU A 201 -14.23 8.65 -5.17
CA LEU A 201 -13.86 7.66 -4.17
C LEU A 201 -14.93 7.61 -3.08
N VAL A 202 -15.30 6.39 -2.70
CA VAL A 202 -16.24 6.09 -1.62
C VAL A 202 -15.52 5.28 -0.55
N TYR A 203 -15.76 5.63 0.70
CA TYR A 203 -15.09 5.04 1.86
C TYR A 203 -16.11 4.39 2.79
N ASP A 204 -15.65 3.41 3.56
CA ASP A 204 -16.39 2.93 4.73
C ASP A 204 -16.17 3.86 5.95
N GLU A 205 -16.78 3.52 7.08
CA GLU A 205 -16.66 4.28 8.33
C GLU A 205 -15.26 4.23 8.94
N ALA A 206 -14.47 3.19 8.64
CA ALA A 206 -13.08 3.06 9.08
C ALA A 206 -12.09 3.82 8.16
N GLY A 207 -12.56 4.29 7.01
CA GLY A 207 -11.77 5.04 6.02
C GLY A 207 -11.09 4.18 4.96
N HIS A 208 -11.48 2.91 4.82
CA HIS A 208 -11.06 2.09 3.68
C HIS A 208 -11.78 2.50 2.40
N ILE A 209 -11.11 2.43 1.25
CA ILE A 209 -11.72 2.74 -0.05
C ILE A 209 -12.59 1.56 -0.49
N LEU A 210 -13.90 1.71 -0.34
CA LEU A 210 -14.89 0.73 -0.82
C LEU A 210 -15.02 0.74 -2.34
N GLY A 211 -14.86 1.90 -2.99
CA GLY A 211 -14.99 1.96 -4.43
C GLY A 211 -14.44 3.22 -5.08
N GLU A 212 -14.02 3.03 -6.33
CA GLU A 212 -13.66 4.04 -7.30
C GLU A 212 -14.70 4.02 -8.44
N TYR A 213 -15.21 5.20 -8.80
CA TYR A 213 -16.21 5.39 -9.85
C TYR A 213 -15.75 6.48 -10.81
N ASP A 214 -16.16 6.43 -12.06
CA ASP A 214 -15.80 7.46 -13.05
C ASP A 214 -16.63 8.75 -12.89
N GLY A 215 -16.38 9.70 -13.79
CA GLY A 215 -17.10 10.99 -13.88
C GLY A 215 -18.62 10.88 -14.10
N THR A 216 -19.12 9.73 -14.53
CA THR A 216 -20.56 9.45 -14.72
C THR A 216 -21.17 8.61 -13.59
N GLY A 217 -20.34 8.14 -12.64
CA GLY A 217 -20.76 7.26 -11.56
C GLY A 217 -20.70 5.78 -11.92
N LYS A 218 -20.14 5.42 -13.09
CA LYS A 218 -19.91 4.02 -13.45
C LYS A 218 -18.76 3.46 -12.63
N MET A 219 -18.93 2.23 -12.14
CA MET A 219 -17.94 1.51 -11.37
C MET A 219 -16.62 1.37 -12.16
N VAL A 220 -15.51 1.74 -11.51
CA VAL A 220 -14.14 1.45 -11.97
C VAL A 220 -13.61 0.26 -11.19
N GLN A 221 -13.72 0.34 -9.86
CA GLN A 221 -13.26 -0.71 -8.96
C GLN A 221 -14.08 -0.66 -7.67
N GLU A 222 -14.41 -1.81 -7.09
CA GLU A 222 -14.83 -1.91 -5.69
C GLU A 222 -13.87 -2.82 -4.93
N THR A 223 -13.70 -2.60 -3.64
CA THR A 223 -12.80 -3.38 -2.78
C THR A 223 -13.60 -3.95 -1.62
N VAL A 224 -13.44 -5.25 -1.39
CA VAL A 224 -14.07 -5.97 -0.28
C VAL A 224 -13.02 -6.22 0.79
N TYR A 225 -13.36 -5.86 2.01
CA TYR A 225 -12.50 -5.98 3.18
C TYR A 225 -13.02 -7.04 4.16
N LEU A 226 -12.07 -7.65 4.87
CA LEU A 226 -12.30 -8.50 6.05
C LEU A 226 -11.63 -7.80 7.25
N GLY A 227 -12.40 -7.02 8.01
CA GLY A 227 -11.81 -6.04 8.93
C GLY A 227 -11.01 -5.03 8.11
N ASP A 228 -9.72 -4.87 8.41
CA ASP A 228 -8.82 -3.95 7.67
C ASP A 228 -8.11 -4.61 6.49
N TRP A 229 -8.39 -5.89 6.22
CA TRP A 229 -7.66 -6.69 5.22
C TRP A 229 -8.41 -6.72 3.88
N PRO A 230 -7.84 -6.20 2.78
CA PRO A 230 -8.46 -6.31 1.46
C PRO A 230 -8.40 -7.77 0.99
N VAL A 231 -9.56 -8.37 0.73
CA VAL A 231 -9.66 -9.79 0.33
C VAL A 231 -10.04 -9.97 -1.14
N ALA A 232 -10.74 -8.99 -1.72
CA ALA A 232 -11.12 -9.03 -3.12
C ALA A 232 -11.29 -7.62 -3.68
N THR A 233 -11.20 -7.52 -4.99
CA THR A 233 -11.63 -6.34 -5.73
C THR A 233 -12.55 -6.74 -6.87
N MET A 234 -13.61 -5.99 -7.09
CA MET A 234 -14.46 -6.16 -8.27
C MET A 234 -14.09 -5.12 -9.32
N ARG A 235 -14.02 -5.54 -10.58
CA ARG A 235 -13.78 -4.65 -11.73
C ARG A 235 -14.64 -5.09 -12.90
N LEU A 236 -14.97 -4.16 -13.79
CA LEU A 236 -15.67 -4.49 -15.02
C LEU A 236 -14.70 -5.13 -16.01
N ASN A 237 -15.10 -6.26 -16.61
CA ASN A 237 -14.39 -6.84 -17.75
C ASN A 237 -14.72 -6.09 -19.05
N SER A 238 -14.14 -6.51 -20.17
CA SER A 238 -14.38 -5.89 -21.49
C SER A 238 -15.84 -5.94 -21.96
N ALA A 239 -16.67 -6.83 -21.38
CA ALA A 239 -18.10 -6.92 -21.62
C ALA A 239 -18.95 -6.09 -20.64
N ALA A 240 -18.31 -5.21 -19.85
CA ALA A 240 -18.93 -4.40 -18.80
C ALA A 240 -19.65 -5.21 -17.70
N THR A 241 -19.21 -6.45 -17.47
CA THR A 241 -19.68 -7.28 -16.37
C THR A 241 -18.70 -7.21 -15.22
N ALA A 242 -19.19 -7.02 -13.98
CA ALA A 242 -18.36 -7.06 -12.80
C ALA A 242 -17.80 -8.48 -12.57
N VAL A 243 -16.48 -8.56 -12.37
CA VAL A 243 -15.73 -9.78 -12.08
C VAL A 243 -14.93 -9.56 -10.80
N ALA A 244 -14.93 -10.56 -9.93
CA ALA A 244 -14.14 -10.54 -8.70
C ALA A 244 -12.72 -11.03 -8.96
N TYR A 245 -11.76 -10.32 -8.36
CA TYR A 245 -10.36 -10.68 -8.32
C TYR A 245 -9.92 -10.77 -6.86
N TYR A 246 -9.13 -11.78 -6.53
CA TYR A 246 -8.67 -12.02 -5.17
C TYR A 246 -7.36 -11.28 -4.89
N VAL A 247 -7.33 -10.59 -3.76
CA VAL A 247 -6.21 -9.72 -3.36
C VAL A 247 -5.31 -10.47 -2.40
N TRP A 248 -4.01 -10.56 -2.71
CA TRP A 248 -3.03 -11.20 -1.85
C TRP A 248 -2.23 -10.13 -1.10
N PRO A 249 -2.59 -9.84 0.17
CA PRO A 249 -1.87 -8.86 0.98
C PRO A 249 -0.60 -9.46 1.59
N ASP A 250 0.40 -8.60 1.83
CA ASP A 250 1.57 -8.94 2.64
C ASP A 250 1.30 -8.75 4.14
N HIS A 251 2.37 -8.84 4.95
CA HIS A 251 2.30 -8.68 6.41
C HIS A 251 1.79 -7.33 6.92
N LEU A 252 1.68 -6.31 6.07
CA LEU A 252 1.16 -4.98 6.40
C LEU A 252 -0.24 -4.75 5.80
N GLY A 253 -0.88 -5.79 5.26
CA GLY A 253 -2.17 -5.64 4.58
C GLY A 253 -2.04 -5.03 3.18
N SER A 254 -0.82 -4.76 2.70
CA SER A 254 -0.60 -4.14 1.40
C SER A 254 -0.82 -5.15 0.27
N PRO A 255 -1.75 -4.90 -0.68
CA PRO A 255 -1.94 -5.75 -1.85
C PRO A 255 -0.63 -5.91 -2.64
N LYS A 256 -0.14 -7.15 -2.82
CA LYS A 256 1.05 -7.45 -3.64
C LYS A 256 0.70 -8.18 -4.93
N GLN A 257 -0.39 -8.93 -4.94
CA GLN A 257 -0.83 -9.68 -6.12
C GLN A 257 -2.35 -9.66 -6.21
N VAL A 258 -2.86 -9.78 -7.44
CA VAL A 258 -4.28 -9.90 -7.73
C VAL A 258 -4.49 -11.03 -8.72
N THR A 259 -5.45 -11.93 -8.46
CA THR A 259 -5.73 -13.11 -9.29
C THR A 259 -7.21 -13.21 -9.67
N ASP A 260 -7.51 -13.64 -10.88
CA ASP A 260 -8.87 -13.84 -11.40
C ASP A 260 -9.38 -15.31 -11.23
N LEU A 261 -10.51 -15.58 -11.88
CA LEU A 261 -11.11 -16.91 -12.07
C LEU A 261 -11.23 -17.19 -13.57
N PRO A 262 -10.66 -18.27 -14.15
CA PRO A 262 -9.61 -19.16 -13.63
C PRO A 262 -8.20 -18.52 -13.75
N PRO A 263 -7.18 -18.99 -12.99
CA PRO A 263 -6.11 -18.13 -12.49
C PRO A 263 -5.07 -17.69 -13.54
N THR A 264 -5.25 -16.48 -14.04
CA THR A 264 -4.24 -15.60 -14.61
C THR A 264 -3.74 -14.65 -13.53
N ARG A 265 -2.42 -14.57 -13.35
CA ARG A 265 -1.77 -13.81 -12.27
C ARG A 265 -1.20 -12.50 -12.78
N TRP A 266 -1.44 -11.41 -12.05
CA TRP A 266 -0.74 -10.14 -12.24
C TRP A 266 -0.01 -9.77 -10.95
N GLY A 267 1.34 -9.74 -11.01
CA GLY A 267 2.20 -9.33 -9.90
C GLY A 267 2.92 -8.02 -10.22
N GLY A 268 2.96 -7.10 -9.26
CA GLY A 268 3.73 -5.86 -9.33
C GLY A 268 4.56 -5.67 -8.08
N VAL A 269 5.85 -5.34 -8.24
CA VAL A 269 6.73 -4.99 -7.12
C VAL A 269 6.69 -3.46 -6.95
N GLY A 270 6.14 -3.00 -5.83
CA GLY A 270 6.31 -1.61 -5.39
C GLY A 270 7.70 -1.42 -4.80
N LYS A 271 8.35 -0.28 -5.10
CA LYS A 271 9.57 0.14 -4.38
C LYS A 271 9.21 0.28 -2.90
N PRO A 272 9.95 -0.34 -1.95
CA PRO A 272 9.72 -0.10 -0.53
C PRO A 272 9.94 1.38 -0.25
N THR A 273 8.92 2.06 0.26
CA THR A 273 9.04 3.43 0.76
C THR A 273 8.95 3.39 2.28
N PRO A 274 9.70 4.23 3.03
CA PRO A 274 9.66 4.24 4.50
C PRO A 274 8.29 4.54 5.13
N SER A 275 7.25 4.85 4.34
CA SER A 275 5.85 4.89 4.80
C SER A 275 5.28 3.51 5.13
N ASP A 276 5.97 2.43 4.75
CA ASP A 276 5.54 1.05 4.97
C ASP A 276 6.09 0.50 6.30
N ARG A 277 6.17 1.34 7.35
CA ARG A 277 6.48 0.87 8.71
C ARG A 277 5.19 0.42 9.42
N PRO A 278 5.24 -0.62 10.27
CA PRO A 278 4.17 -0.92 11.22
C PRO A 278 3.97 0.20 12.24
#